data_AF-A0A376F4K7-F1
#
_entry.id   AF-A0A376F4K7-F1
#
_cell.length_a   1.000
_cell.length_b   1.000
_cell.length_c   1.000
_cell.angle_alpha   90.00
_cell.angle_beta   90.00
_cell.angle_gamma   90.00
#
_symmetry.space_group_name_H-M   'P 1'
#
loop_
_entity.id
_entity.type
_entity.pdbx_description
1 polymer ?
#
loop_
_entity_poly.entity_id
_entity_poly.type
_entity_poly.pdbx_seq_one_letter_code
_entity_poly.pdbx_strand_id
1 'polypeptide(L)' 'MAKVLVLYYSMYGHIETMAHAVAEGANRVDGVEVVVKRVPETMQAEAFLKAGGENAKRSGRHPAGAGGL' A
#
# COMPACT_ATOMS: atom_id res chain seq x y z
N MET A 1 6.40 24.00 -7.54
CA MET A 1 6.56 22.81 -6.69
C MET A 1 5.19 22.18 -6.51
N ALA A 2 5.03 20.92 -6.92
CA ALA A 2 3.77 20.20 -6.84
C ALA A 2 3.81 19.22 -5.67
N LYS A 3 2.70 19.07 -4.95
CA LYS A 3 2.57 18.15 -3.81
C LYS A 3 1.54 17.09 -4.14
N VAL A 4 1.92 15.82 -4.01
CA VAL A 4 1.09 14.67 -4.34
C VAL A 4 0.87 13.82 -3.11
N LEU A 5 -0.39 13.52 -2.81
CA LEU A 5 -0.77 12.54 -1.79
C LEU A 5 -1.26 11.26 -2.46
N VAL A 6 -0.54 10.17 -2.26
CA VAL A 6 -1.00 8.82 -2.58
C VAL A 6 -1.69 8.27 -1.34
N LEU A 7 -3.01 8.51 -1.25
CA LEU A 7 -3.86 7.96 -0.21
C LEU A 7 -4.43 6.62 -0.68
N TYR A 8 -4.26 5.56 0.10
CA TYR A 8 -4.76 4.24 -0.27
C TYR A 8 -5.36 3.48 0.91
N TYR A 9 -6.25 2.55 0.60
CA TYR A 9 -6.67 1.47 1.48
C TYR A 9 -6.35 0.15 0.78
N SER A 10 -5.95 -0.86 1.54
CA SER A 10 -5.67 -2.19 1.02
C SER A 10 -6.01 -3.22 2.08
N MET A 11 -6.86 -4.18 1.71
CA MET A 11 -7.21 -5.31 2.57
C MET A 11 -6.19 -6.46 2.42
N TYR A 12 -5.73 -6.72 1.20
CA TYR A 12 -4.88 -7.87 0.85
C TYR A 12 -3.47 -7.47 0.36
N GLY A 13 -3.06 -6.22 0.55
CA GLY A 13 -1.71 -5.76 0.17
C GLY A 13 -1.52 -5.34 -1.29
N HIS A 14 -2.29 -5.84 -2.26
CA HIS A 14 -2.06 -5.49 -3.68
C HIS A 14 -2.06 -3.98 -3.99
N ILE A 15 -3.01 -3.24 -3.40
CA ILE A 15 -3.11 -1.79 -3.60
C ILE A 15 -1.97 -1.05 -2.90
N GLU A 16 -1.40 -1.62 -1.84
CA GLU A 16 -0.24 -1.05 -1.15
C GLU A 16 1.01 -1.12 -2.03
N THR A 17 1.27 -2.28 -2.64
CA THR A 17 2.33 -2.43 -3.63
C THR A 17 2.16 -1.45 -4.79
N MET A 18 0.95 -1.32 -5.31
CA MET A 18 0.66 -0.37 -6.39
C MET A 18 0.84 1.09 -5.94
N ALA A 19 0.40 1.46 -4.74
CA ALA A 19 0.55 2.80 -4.19
C ALA A 19 2.04 3.19 -4.06
N HIS A 20 2.89 2.25 -3.64
CA HIS A 20 4.33 2.48 -3.61
C HIS A 20 4.94 2.64 -5.01
N ALA A 21 4.53 1.85 -5.99
CA ALA A 21 4.97 2.01 -7.38
C ALA A 21 4.54 3.35 -7.98
N VAL A 22 3.31 3.79 -7.70
CA VAL A 22 2.81 5.12 -8.10
C VAL A 22 3.63 6.23 -7.46
N ALA A 23 3.90 6.13 -6.15
CA ALA A 23 4.71 7.11 -5.44
C ALA A 23 6.15 7.18 -5.95
N GLU A 24 6.75 6.02 -6.27
CA GLU A 24 8.07 5.94 -6.90
C GLU A 24 8.07 6.65 -8.26
N GLY A 25 7.09 6.38 -9.11
CA GLY A 25 6.96 7.05 -10.41
C GLY A 25 6.80 8.56 -10.29
N ALA A 26 5.92 9.02 -9.39
CA ALA A 26 5.69 10.44 -9.17
C ALA A 26 6.92 11.17 -8.59
N ASN A 27 7.68 10.52 -7.72
CA ASN A 27 8.92 11.07 -7.14
C ASN A 27 10.05 11.26 -8.17
N ARG A 28 9.96 10.67 -9.37
CA ARG A 28 10.97 10.85 -10.42
C ARG A 28 10.83 12.17 -11.18
N VAL A 29 9.77 12.93 -10.95
CA VAL A 29 9.53 14.22 -11.62
C VAL A 29 10.14 15.35 -10.80
N ASP A 30 10.99 16.16 -11.43
CA ASP A 30 11.66 17.27 -10.77
C ASP A 30 10.66 18.25 -10.11
N GLY A 31 10.93 18.59 -8.84
CA GLY A 31 10.12 19.54 -8.08
C GLY A 31 8.77 19.01 -7.58
N VAL A 32 8.56 17.69 -7.62
CA VAL A 32 7.41 17.00 -7.00
C VAL A 32 7.78 16.45 -5.62
N GLU A 33 6.93 16.72 -4.64
CA GLU A 33 6.96 16.12 -3.30
C GLU A 33 5.81 15.12 -3.18
N VAL A 34 6.12 13.85 -2.88
CA VAL A 34 5.10 12.79 -2.75
C VAL A 34 5.02 12.29 -1.32
N VAL A 35 3.80 12.18 -0.80
CA VAL A 35 3.48 11.56 0.50
C VAL A 35 2.57 10.37 0.28
N VAL A 36 2.88 9.24 0.93
CA VAL A 36 2.05 8.03 0.91
C VAL A 36 1.34 7.89 2.27
N LYS A 37 0.02 7.67 2.27
CA LYS A 37 -0.76 7.44 3.49
C LYS A 37 -1.73 6.28 3.30
N ARG A 38 -1.77 5.39 4.31
CA ARG A 38 -2.76 4.31 4.40
C ARG A 38 -3.97 4.77 5.22
N VAL A 39 -5.16 4.50 4.72
CA VAL A 39 -6.42 4.64 5.47
C VAL A 39 -6.54 3.44 6.42
N PRO A 40 -6.85 3.66 7.71
CA PRO A 40 -7.07 2.58 8.67
C PRO A 40 -8.22 1.65 8.26
N GLU A 41 -8.09 0.37 8.62
CA GLU A 41 -9.19 -0.59 8.55
C GLU A 41 -10.34 -0.18 9.49
N THR A 42 -11.57 -0.35 9.04
CA THR A 42 -12.79 -0.02 9.78
C THR A 42 -13.61 -1.26 10.18
N MET A 43 -13.32 -2.41 9.58
CA MET A 43 -13.89 -3.70 9.98
C MET A 43 -13.46 -4.07 11.41
N GLN A 44 -14.35 -4.76 12.12
CA GLN A 44 -13.99 -5.39 13.38
C GLN A 44 -12.86 -6.40 13.16
N ALA A 45 -11.90 -6.46 14.10
CA ALA A 45 -10.70 -7.29 13.96
C ALA A 45 -11.02 -8.76 13.65
N GLU A 46 -12.05 -9.34 14.28
CA GLU A 46 -12.46 -10.72 14.01
C GLU A 46 -12.99 -10.92 12.59
N ALA A 47 -13.82 -9.99 12.10
CA ALA A 47 -14.35 -10.04 10.75
C ALA A 47 -13.23 -9.85 9.71
N PHE A 48 -12.29 -8.95 9.98
CA PHE A 48 -11.12 -8.71 9.15
C PHE A 48 -10.23 -9.95 9.04
N LEU A 49 -9.93 -10.61 10.16
CA LEU A 49 -9.14 -11.84 10.20
C LEU A 49 -9.86 -12.99 9.47
N LYS A 50 -11.17 -13.16 9.68
CA LYS A 50 -11.97 -14.18 8.97
C LYS A 50 -11.99 -13.98 7.46
N ALA A 51 -11.95 -12.72 7.02
CA ALA A 51 -11.93 -12.37 5.60
C ALA A 51 -10.53 -12.43 4.96
N GLY A 52 -9.49 -12.82 5.73
CA GLY A 52 -8.12 -12.98 5.25
C GLY A 52 -7.33 -11.68 5.11
N GLY A 53 -7.73 -10.63 5.83
CA GLY A 53 -7.08 -9.32 5.75
C GLY A 53 -5.62 -9.31 6.22
N GLU A 54 -4.77 -8.57 5.50
CA GLU A 54 -3.35 -8.42 5.81
C GLU A 54 -3.07 -7.16 6.64
N ASN A 55 -2.40 -7.36 7.78
CA ASN A 55 -1.99 -6.28 8.67
C ASN A 55 -0.88 -5.41 8.07
N ALA A 56 -1.04 -4.09 8.16
CA ALA A 56 -0.09 -3.09 7.68
C ALA A 56 1.34 -3.23 8.23
N LYS A 57 1.53 -3.88 9.38
CA LYS A 57 2.86 -4.14 9.96
C LYS A 57 3.65 -5.24 9.24
N ARG A 58 3.00 -6.02 8.36
CA ARG A 58 3.60 -7.15 7.63
C ARG A 58 3.87 -6.84 6.16
N SER A 59 3.31 -5.76 5.61
CA SER A 59 3.31 -5.49 4.17
C SER A 59 4.65 -5.09 3.55
N GLY A 60 5.70 -4.93 4.35
CA GLY A 60 7.09 -4.88 3.88
C GLY A 60 7.75 -6.25 3.67
N ARG A 61 7.04 -7.37 3.91
CA ARG A 61 7.56 -8.75 3.86
C ARG A 61 6.80 -9.68 2.92
N HIS A 62 6.08 -9.18 1.92
CA HIS A 62 5.65 -10.05 0.84
C HIS A 62 6.83 -10.19 -0.14
N PRO A 63 7.52 -11.35 -0.21
CA PRO A 63 8.56 -11.55 -1.20
C PRO A 63 7.90 -11.45 -2.57
N ALA A 64 8.22 -10.40 -3.33
CA ALA A 64 7.99 -10.42 -4.75
C ALA A 64 8.78 -11.62 -5.31
N GLY A 65 8.11 -12.75 -5.59
CA GLY A 65 8.77 -13.88 -6.25
C GLY A 65 8.38 -15.31 -5.85
N ALA A 66 7.40 -15.58 -4.98
CA ALA A 66 6.96 -16.96 -4.73
C ALA A 66 5.78 -17.37 -5.64
N GLY A 67 5.87 -17.04 -6.93
CA GLY A 67 5.03 -17.62 -7.98
C GLY A 67 5.87 -18.66 -8.72
N GLY A 68 5.96 -19.86 -8.15
CA GLY A 68 6.51 -21.01 -8.85
C GLY A 68 5.64 -21.36 -10.05
N LEU A 69 6.24 -21.26 -11.23
CA LEU A 69 5.94 -22.13 -12.36
C LEU A 69 6.59 -23.50 -12.10
#